data_AF-A0A846YI94-F1
#
_entry.id   AF-A0A846YI94-F1
#
_cell.length_a   1.000
_cell.length_b   1.000
_cell.length_c   1.000
_cell.angle_alpha   90.00
_cell.angle_beta   90.00
_cell.angle_gamma   90.00
#
_symmetry.space_group_name_H-M   'P 1'
#
loop_
_entity.id
_entity.type
_entity.pdbx_description
1 polymer ?
#
loop_
_entity_poly.entity_id
_entity_poly.type
_entity_poly.pdbx_seq_one_letter_code
_entity_poly.pdbx_strand_id
1 'polypeptide(L)'
;METAAKHVETVNGQMQTEIARVRDIVAGSQGNWVGAAAGAFIKIMADYDQKARQLSDVLAEIAVQIRENGRGYDAQEQANLAAMNAAGASGDLGDSASSLNI
;
A
#
# COMPACT_ATOMS: atom_id res chain seq x y z
N MET A 1 -1.26 -2.89 9.39
CA MET A 1 -1.30 -2.80 7.90
C MET A 1 -1.88 -1.49 7.41
N GLU A 2 -2.94 -0.96 8.02
CA GLU A 2 -3.44 0.42 7.85
C GLU A 2 -2.31 1.48 7.86
N THR A 3 -1.36 1.37 8.80
CA THR A 3 -0.23 2.29 8.96
C THR A 3 0.71 2.30 7.75
N ALA A 4 0.93 1.16 7.10
CA ALA A 4 1.81 1.07 5.94
C ALA A 4 1.15 1.69 4.70
N ALA A 5 -0.15 1.45 4.50
CA ALA A 5 -0.92 2.10 3.43
C ALA A 5 -0.94 3.63 3.61
N LYS A 6 -1.17 4.12 4.84
CA LYS A 6 -1.13 5.56 5.15
C LYS A 6 0.26 6.16 4.94
N HIS A 7 1.33 5.42 5.26
CA HIS A 7 2.69 5.89 5.01
C HIS A 7 2.96 6.03 3.50
N VAL A 8 2.50 5.08 2.70
CA VAL A 8 2.61 5.12 1.24
C VAL A 8 1.85 6.33 0.65
N GLU A 9 0.62 6.57 1.09
CA GLU A 9 -0.18 7.74 0.69
C GLU A 9 0.53 9.06 1.05
N THR A 10 1.15 9.10 2.23
CA THR A 10 1.93 10.27 2.70
C THR A 10 3.13 10.53 1.79
N VAL A 11 3.90 9.50 1.45
CA VAL A 11 5.07 9.62 0.57
C VAL A 11 4.65 10.09 -0.83
N ASN A 12 3.52 9.61 -1.35
CA ASN A 12 2.98 10.07 -2.63
C ASN A 12 2.62 11.57 -2.59
N GLY A 13 1.94 12.03 -1.54
CA GLY A 13 1.61 13.46 -1.37
C GLY A 13 2.85 14.36 -1.26
N GLN A 14 3.89 13.90 -0.56
CA GLN A 14 5.17 14.62 -0.47
C GLN A 14 5.85 14.74 -1.83
N MET A 15 5.87 13.67 -2.63
CA MET A 15 6.41 13.72 -4.00
C MET A 15 5.67 14.71 -4.89
N GLN A 16 4.33 14.70 -4.85
CA GLN A 16 3.52 15.63 -5.66
C GLN A 16 3.82 17.10 -5.31
N THR A 17 4.05 17.38 -4.04
CA THR A 17 4.44 18.72 -3.56
C THR A 17 5.81 19.13 -4.12
N GLU A 18 6.79 18.24 -4.12
CA GLU A 18 8.12 18.55 -4.68
C GLU A 18 8.08 18.70 -6.21
N ILE A 19 7.27 17.92 -6.92
CA ILE A 19 7.03 18.12 -8.37
C ILE A 19 6.50 19.52 -8.63
N ALA A 20 5.50 19.97 -7.87
CA ALA A 20 4.93 21.30 -8.02
C ALA A 20 5.98 22.39 -7.79
N ARG A 21 6.80 22.24 -6.73
CA ARG A 21 7.90 23.17 -6.43
C ARG A 21 8.90 23.24 -7.59
N VAL A 22 9.32 22.10 -8.15
CA VAL A 22 10.23 22.09 -9.30
C VAL A 22 9.60 22.81 -10.48
N ARG A 23 8.30 22.58 -10.74
CA ARG A 23 7.55 23.27 -11.81
C ARG A 23 7.53 24.78 -11.64
N ASP A 24 7.30 25.26 -10.42
CA ASP A 24 7.23 26.69 -10.10
C ASP A 24 8.58 27.38 -10.26
N ILE A 25 9.67 26.73 -9.81
CA ILE A 25 11.04 27.23 -10.01
C ILE A 25 11.35 27.36 -11.50
N VAL A 26 10.88 26.40 -12.31
CA VAL A 26 11.09 26.38 -13.76
C VAL A 26 10.28 27.46 -14.46
N ALA A 27 9.02 27.64 -14.10
CA ALA A 27 8.19 28.72 -14.65
C ALA A 27 8.79 30.11 -14.34
N GLY A 28 9.37 30.28 -13.14
CA GLY A 28 10.08 31.49 -12.76
C GLY A 28 11.40 31.71 -13.51
N SER A 29 12.10 30.65 -13.93
CA SER A 29 13.38 30.74 -14.64
C SER A 29 13.25 30.75 -16.18
N GLN A 30 12.08 30.40 -16.71
CA GLN A 30 11.81 30.33 -18.15
C GLN A 30 12.04 31.67 -18.88
N GLY A 31 11.85 32.80 -18.18
CA GLY A 31 12.19 34.12 -18.71
C GLY A 31 13.69 34.35 -18.95
N ASN A 32 14.56 33.56 -18.30
CA ASN A 32 16.02 33.68 -18.37
C ASN A 32 16.69 32.57 -19.20
N TRP A 33 16.01 31.46 -19.46
CA TRP A 33 16.57 30.26 -20.11
C TRP A 33 15.96 30.06 -21.51
N VAL A 34 16.30 30.95 -22.45
CA VAL A 34 15.82 30.88 -23.85
C VAL A 34 16.75 29.96 -24.67
N GLY A 35 16.19 29.03 -25.45
CA GLY A 35 16.95 28.19 -26.41
C GLY A 35 17.17 26.74 -25.98
N ALA A 36 18.32 26.15 -26.30
CA ALA A 36 18.61 24.71 -26.13
C ALA A 36 18.45 24.19 -24.69
N ALA A 37 18.66 25.05 -23.69
CA ALA A 37 18.44 24.72 -22.28
C ALA A 37 16.95 24.43 -21.96
N ALA A 38 16.02 25.12 -22.62
CA ALA A 38 14.58 24.88 -22.43
C ALA A 38 14.16 23.49 -22.91
N GLY A 39 14.71 23.01 -24.03
CA GLY A 39 14.39 21.68 -24.58
C GLY A 39 14.88 20.52 -23.71
N ALA A 40 16.12 20.61 -23.20
CA ALA A 40 16.66 19.64 -22.25
C ALA A 40 15.83 19.60 -20.96
N PHE A 41 15.35 20.76 -20.51
CA PHE A 41 14.54 20.87 -19.31
C PHE A 41 13.13 20.28 -19.47
N ILE A 42 12.46 20.54 -20.60
CA ILE A 42 11.17 19.92 -20.93
C ILE A 42 11.29 18.39 -20.91
N LYS A 43 12.40 17.86 -21.44
CA LYS A 43 12.66 16.42 -21.42
C LYS A 43 12.81 15.89 -20.00
N ILE A 44 13.55 16.58 -19.14
CA ILE A 44 13.71 16.19 -17.72
C ILE A 44 12.36 16.24 -17.00
N MET A 45 11.55 17.27 -17.22
CA MET A 45 10.22 17.38 -16.60
C MET A 45 9.29 16.24 -17.04
N ALA A 46 9.30 15.89 -18.33
CA ALA A 46 8.50 14.78 -18.85
C ALA A 46 8.96 13.42 -18.28
N ASP A 47 10.28 13.20 -18.21
CA ASP A 47 10.86 11.97 -17.66
C ASP A 47 10.56 11.86 -16.16
N TYR A 48 10.64 12.98 -15.43
CA TYR A 48 10.29 13.06 -14.02
C TYR A 48 8.80 12.79 -13.77
N ASP A 49 7.90 13.41 -14.52
CA ASP A 49 6.45 13.15 -14.45
C ASP A 49 6.15 11.66 -14.71
N GLN A 50 6.84 11.04 -15.66
CA GLN A 50 6.71 9.62 -15.95
C GLN A 50 7.18 8.75 -14.77
N LYS A 51 8.34 9.05 -14.19
CA LYS A 51 8.87 8.30 -13.04
C LYS A 51 8.00 8.48 -11.80
N ALA A 52 7.45 9.67 -11.58
CA ALA A 52 6.53 9.93 -10.49
C ALA A 52 5.25 9.09 -10.60
N ARG A 53 4.65 9.00 -11.80
CA ARG A 53 3.49 8.12 -12.05
C ARG A 53 3.84 6.66 -11.79
N GLN A 54 4.97 6.22 -12.34
CA GLN A 54 5.43 4.83 -12.18
C GLN A 54 5.63 4.47 -10.70
N LEU A 55 6.19 5.39 -9.90
CA LEU A 55 6.34 5.19 -8.46
C LEU A 55 4.98 5.21 -7.74
N SER A 56 4.06 6.12 -8.10
CA SER A 56 2.70 6.12 -7.55
C SER A 56 1.97 4.81 -7.83
N ASP A 57 2.10 4.24 -9.03
CA ASP A 57 1.45 2.99 -9.42
C ASP A 57 2.00 1.82 -8.60
N VAL A 58 3.33 1.71 -8.47
CA VAL A 58 3.99 0.69 -7.65
C VAL A 58 3.58 0.81 -6.18
N LEU A 59 3.51 2.04 -5.67
CA LEU A 59 3.08 2.30 -4.30
C LEU A 59 1.61 1.90 -4.07
N ALA A 60 0.72 2.19 -5.02
CA ALA A 60 -0.67 1.76 -4.96
C ALA A 60 -0.79 0.23 -5.01
N GLU A 61 0.01 -0.44 -5.84
CA GLU A 61 0.08 -1.89 -5.92
C GLU A 61 0.55 -2.50 -4.59
N ILE A 62 1.63 -1.97 -4.00
CA ILE A 62 2.12 -2.41 -2.68
C ILE A 62 1.02 -2.23 -1.62
N ALA A 63 0.27 -1.13 -1.64
CA ALA A 63 -0.83 -0.92 -0.71
C ALA A 63 -1.98 -1.94 -0.90
N VAL A 64 -2.26 -2.35 -2.14
CA VAL A 64 -3.21 -3.44 -2.43
C VAL A 64 -2.67 -4.75 -1.90
N GLN A 65 -1.43 -5.12 -2.23
CA GLN A 65 -0.81 -6.37 -1.76
C GLN A 65 -0.75 -6.45 -0.23
N ILE A 66 -0.44 -5.34 0.47
CA ILE A 66 -0.46 -5.31 1.94
C ILE A 66 -1.88 -5.56 2.48
N ARG A 67 -2.91 -4.97 1.86
CA ARG A 67 -4.31 -5.19 2.28
C ARG A 67 -4.79 -6.61 2.01
N GLU A 68 -4.39 -7.20 0.88
CA GLU A 68 -4.72 -8.57 0.51
C GLU A 68 -4.03 -9.58 1.43
N ASN A 69 -2.72 -9.44 1.66
CA ASN A 69 -1.98 -10.26 2.61
C ASN A 69 -2.56 -10.15 4.02
N GLY A 70 -3.02 -8.95 4.39
CA GLY A 70 -3.65 -8.74 5.69
C GLY A 70 -5.00 -9.42 5.87
N ARG A 71 -5.87 -9.28 4.88
CA ARG A 71 -7.16 -9.99 4.86
C ARG A 71 -6.98 -11.50 4.85
N GLY A 72 -5.98 -11.99 4.10
CA GLY A 72 -5.63 -13.40 4.12
C GLY A 72 -5.24 -13.88 5.52
N TYR A 73 -4.41 -13.11 6.23
CA TYR A 73 -4.00 -13.43 7.60
C TYR A 73 -5.18 -13.42 8.58
N ASP A 74 -6.03 -12.39 8.54
CA ASP A 74 -7.20 -12.29 9.43
C ASP A 74 -8.23 -13.41 9.16
N ALA A 75 -8.44 -13.77 7.89
CA ALA A 75 -9.32 -14.88 7.51
C ALA A 75 -8.75 -16.24 7.96
N GLN A 76 -7.43 -16.44 7.85
CA GLN A 76 -6.76 -17.65 8.31
C GLN A 76 -6.87 -17.80 9.84
N GLU A 77 -6.69 -16.70 10.58
CA GLU A 77 -6.83 -16.65 12.03
C GLU A 77 -8.27 -16.98 12.46
N GLN A 78 -9.28 -16.39 11.81
CA GLN A 78 -10.69 -16.71 12.08
C GLN A 78 -11.03 -18.16 11.77
N ALA A 79 -10.52 -18.72 10.67
CA ALA A 79 -10.72 -20.11 10.32
C ALA A 79 -10.07 -21.06 11.35
N ASN A 80 -8.86 -20.74 11.82
CA ASN A 80 -8.18 -21.49 12.87
C ASN A 80 -8.92 -21.41 14.21
N LEU A 81 -9.36 -20.22 14.62
CA LEU A 81 -10.17 -20.04 15.83
C LEU A 81 -11.50 -20.81 15.74
N ALA A 82 -12.18 -20.77 14.60
CA ALA A 82 -13.41 -21.52 14.38
C ALA A 82 -13.16 -23.04 14.45
N ALA A 83 -12.08 -23.52 13.84
CA ALA A 83 -11.69 -24.94 13.90
C ALA A 83 -11.32 -25.37 15.33
N MET A 84 -10.60 -24.54 16.08
CA MET A 84 -10.27 -24.79 17.48
C MET A 84 -11.52 -24.81 18.37
N ASN A 85 -12.46 -23.88 18.17
CA ASN A 85 -13.72 -23.87 18.91
C ASN A 85 -14.58 -25.10 18.58
N ALA A 86 -14.62 -25.52 17.31
CA ALA A 86 -15.31 -26.74 16.89
C ALA A 86 -14.67 -28.00 17.49
N ALA A 87 -13.33 -28.07 17.50
CA ALA A 87 -12.58 -29.16 18.12
C ALA A 87 -12.79 -29.20 19.65
N GLY A 88 -12.73 -28.05 20.32
CA GLY A 88 -13.00 -27.94 21.76
C GLY A 88 -14.42 -28.35 22.14
N ALA A 89 -15.43 -27.95 21.36
CA ALA A 89 -16.82 -28.37 21.54
C ALA A 89 -17.01 -29.89 21.30
N SER A 90 -16.28 -30.47 20.36
CA SER A 90 -16.32 -31.92 20.10
C SER A 90 -15.62 -32.75 21.20
N GLY A 91 -14.58 -32.20 21.82
CA GLY A 91 -13.88 -32.82 22.95
C GLY A 91 -14.72 -32.87 24.23
N ASP A 92 -15.47 -31.79 24.50
CA ASP A 92 -16.39 -31.68 25.65
C ASP A 92 -17.59 -32.66 25.55
N LEU A 93 -18.07 -32.90 24.32
CA LEU A 93 -19.14 -33.88 24.06
C LEU A 93 -18.66 -35.34 24.12
N GLY A 94 -17.37 -35.61 23.86
CA GLY A 94 -16.79 -36.96 23.89
C GLY A 94 -16.55 -37.50 25.32
N ASP A 95 -16.23 -36.61 26.26
CA ASP A 95 -16.00 -36.98 27.67
C ASP A 95 -17.33 -37.18 28.42
N SER A 96 -18.33 -36.34 28.14
CA SER A 96 -19.69 -36.46 28.71
C SER A 96 -20.43 -37.73 28.28
N ALA A 97 -20.17 -38.25 27.08
CA ALA A 97 -20.80 -39.48 26.58
C ALA A 97 -20.18 -40.78 27.16
N SER A 98 -18.92 -40.71 27.64
CA SER A 98 -18.21 -41.89 28.17
C SER A 98 -18.57 -42.21 29.63
N SER A 99 -19.21 -41.28 30.36
CA SER A 99 -19.59 -41.44 31.77
C SER A 99 -20.99 -42.05 31.99
N LEU A 100 -21.76 -42.33 30.93
CA LEU A 100 -23.14 -42.85 31.00
C LEU A 100 -23.27 -44.37 30.80
N ASN A 101 -22.15 -45.11 30.78
CA ASN A 101 -22.17 -46.57 30.71
C ASN A 101 -21.80 -47.19 32.07
N ILE A 102 -22.72 -47.03 33.04
CA ILE A 102 -22.80 -47.86 34.26
C ILE A 102 -23.98 -48.81 34.10
#